data_AF-A0A511W6Q7-F1
#
_entry.id   AF-A0A511W6Q7-F1
#
_cell.length_a   1.000
_cell.length_b   1.000
_cell.length_c   1.000
_cell.angle_alpha   90.00
_cell.angle_beta   90.00
_cell.angle_gamma   90.00
#
_symmetry.space_group_name_H-M   'P 1'
#
loop_
_entity.id
_entity.type
_entity.pdbx_description
1 polymer ?
#
loop_
_entity_poly.entity_id
_entity_poly.type
_entity_poly.pdbx_seq_one_letter_code
_entity_poly.pdbx_strand_id
1 'polypeptide(L)' 'MNAVSKEAGIEEIGMHTLRKTFGYHFYQRTKDVELLQDIFNHSAPSITLRYIVNKIFAVI' A
#
# COMPACT_ATOMS: atom_id res chain seq x y z
N MET A 1 -3.85 -11.24 13.29
CA MET A 1 -3.17 -9.98 12.91
C MET A 1 -3.62 -8.76 13.73
N ASN A 2 -4.85 -8.71 14.25
CA ASN A 2 -5.37 -7.56 15.00
C ASN A 2 -4.68 -7.28 16.36
N ALA A 3 -4.04 -8.27 16.99
CA ALA A 3 -3.39 -8.09 18.29
C ALA A 3 -2.16 -7.17 18.21
N VAL A 4 -1.30 -7.37 17.20
CA VAL A 4 -0.06 -6.59 17.00
C VAL A 4 -0.38 -5.15 16.57
N SER A 5 -1.44 -4.96 15.78
CA SER A 5 -1.92 -3.64 15.33
C SER A 5 -2.32 -2.75 16.50
N LYS A 6 -2.98 -3.32 17.51
CA LYS A 6 -3.52 -2.61 18.66
C LYS A 6 -2.42 -2.12 19.62
N GLU A 7 -1.34 -2.88 19.71
CA GLU A 7 -0.18 -2.57 20.57
C GLU A 7 0.75 -1.52 19.92
N ALA A 8 0.76 -1.45 18.58
CA ALA A 8 1.49 -0.45 17.81
C ALA A 8 0.70 0.87 17.59
N GLY A 9 -0.54 0.98 18.07
CA GLY A 9 -1.40 2.16 17.84
C GLY A 9 -1.89 2.31 16.40
N ILE A 10 -1.84 1.24 15.59
CA ILE A 10 -2.21 1.26 14.18
C ILE A 10 -3.64 0.72 14.05
N GLU A 11 -4.59 1.57 13.65
CA GLU A 11 -6.03 1.23 13.65
C GLU A 11 -6.39 0.11 12.65
N GLU A 12 -5.67 -0.07 11.54
CA GLU A 12 -5.98 -1.09 10.53
C GLU A 12 -4.73 -1.73 9.88
N ILE A 13 -4.24 -2.83 10.46
CA ILE A 13 -3.38 -3.79 9.75
C ILE A 13 -4.28 -4.88 9.15
N GLY A 14 -4.86 -4.59 7.99
CA GLY A 14 -5.63 -5.54 7.19
C GLY A 14 -4.78 -6.22 6.10
N MET A 15 -5.41 -7.15 5.36
CA MET A 15 -4.81 -7.83 4.20
C MET A 15 -4.24 -6.85 3.16
N HIS A 16 -4.83 -5.65 3.06
CA HIS A 16 -4.40 -4.60 2.14
C HIS A 16 -3.24 -3.75 2.65
N THR A 17 -3.01 -3.67 3.95
CA THR A 17 -1.99 -2.80 4.55
C THR A 17 -0.60 -3.18 4.07
N LEU A 18 -0.25 -4.47 4.11
CA LEU A 18 1.03 -4.96 3.60
C LEU A 18 1.23 -4.66 2.10
N ARG A 19 0.18 -4.88 1.30
CA ARG A 19 0.21 -4.62 -0.15
C ARG A 19 0.41 -3.13 -0.44
N LYS A 20 -0.23 -2.24 0.33
CA LYS A 20 -0.05 -0.79 0.23
C LYS A 20 1.36 -0.36 0.66
N THR A 21 1.89 -0.90 1.75
CA THR A 21 3.25 -0.62 2.23
C THR A 21 4.31 -1.04 1.21
N PHE A 22 4.20 -2.26 0.67
CA PHE A 22 5.08 -2.71 -0.41
C PHE A 22 5.00 -1.78 -1.62
N GLY A 23 3.78 -1.46 -2.08
CA GLY A 23 3.58 -0.61 -3.25
C GLY A 23 4.14 0.81 -3.08
N TYR A 24 3.97 1.39 -1.89
CA TYR A 24 4.51 2.71 -1.55
C TYR A 24 6.05 2.73 -1.63
N HIS A 25 6.72 1.82 -0.93
CA HIS A 25 8.19 1.79 -0.90
C HIS A 25 8.80 1.41 -2.25
N PHE A 26 8.17 0.49 -2.97
CA PHE A 26 8.58 0.16 -4.34
C PHE A 26 8.51 1.40 -5.21
N TYR A 27 7.35 2.07 -5.26
CA TYR A 27 7.16 3.26 -6.09
C TYR A 27 8.10 4.40 -5.72
N GLN A 28 8.40 4.59 -4.43
CA GLN A 28 9.38 5.60 -4.01
C GLN A 28 10.78 5.35 -4.57
N ARG A 29 11.20 4.08 -4.64
CA ARG A 29 12.55 3.69 -5.08
C ARG A 29 12.69 3.61 -6.60
N THR A 30 11.68 3.08 -7.27
CA THR A 30 11.75 2.77 -8.72
C THR A 30 11.03 3.81 -9.57
N LYS A 31 10.00 4.47 -9.03
CA LYS A 31 9.02 5.28 -9.77
C LYS A 31 8.30 4.52 -10.90
N ASP A 32 8.39 3.20 -10.90
CA ASP A 32 7.82 2.34 -11.93
C ASP A 32 6.41 1.91 -11.54
N VAL A 33 5.41 2.60 -12.09
CA VAL A 33 3.99 2.33 -11.84
C VAL A 33 3.44 1.18 -12.67
N GLU A 34 4.01 0.92 -13.85
CA GLU A 34 3.55 -0.12 -14.76
C GLU A 34 3.90 -1.50 -14.19
N LEU A 35 5.13 -1.66 -13.71
CA LEU A 35 5.54 -2.89 -13.02
C LEU A 35 4.72 -3.12 -11.74
N LEU A 36 4.38 -2.06 -11.01
CA LEU A 36 3.48 -2.17 -9.85
C LEU A 36 2.05 -2.55 -10.23
N GLN A 37 1.55 -2.05 -11.36
CA GLN A 37 0.24 -2.43 -11.88
C GLN A 37 0.20 -3.92 -12.18
N ASP A 38 1.23 -4.46 -12.82
CA ASP A 38 1.34 -5.90 -13.11
C ASP A 38 1.43 -6.74 -11.84
N ILE A 39 2.29 -6.35 -10.89
CA ILE A 39 2.42 -7.02 -9.59
C ILE A 39 1.08 -7.02 -8.84
N PHE A 40 0.30 -5.94 -8.95
CA PHE A 40 -1.00 -5.85 -8.30
C PHE A 40 -2.17 -6.38 -9.12
N ASN A 41 -1.94 -6.74 -10.38
CA ASN A 41 -2.95 -7.14 -11.35
C ASN A 41 -4.09 -6.11 -11.46
N HIS A 42 -3.75 -4.83 -11.54
CA HIS A 42 -4.71 -3.75 -11.74
C HIS A 42 -4.94 -3.48 -13.22
N SER A 43 -6.14 -3.04 -13.57
CA SER A 43 -6.51 -2.76 -14.97
C SER A 43 -5.98 -1.44 -15.51
N ALA A 44 -5.47 -0.54 -14.65
CA ALA A 44 -4.89 0.73 -15.06
C ALA A 44 -3.88 1.27 -14.03
N PRO A 45 -2.86 2.05 -14.45
CA PRO A 45 -1.88 2.66 -13.54
C PRO A 45 -2.53 3.63 -12.54
N SER A 46 -3.59 4.32 -12.95
CA SER A 46 -4.34 5.26 -12.09
C SER A 46 -4.97 4.56 -10.87
N ILE A 47 -5.39 3.30 -11.04
CA ILE A 47 -5.90 2.45 -9.94
C ILE A 47 -4.76 2.14 -8.97
N THR A 48 -3.58 1.77 -9.49
CA THR A 48 -2.37 1.51 -8.69
C THR A 48 -1.95 2.72 -7.88
N LEU A 49 -1.89 3.91 -8.49
CA LEU A 49 -1.56 5.15 -7.79
C LEU A 49 -2.58 5.45 -6.69
N ARG A 50 -3.88 5.35 -6.99
CA ARG A 50 -4.93 5.55 -5.98
C ARG A 50 -4.86 4.51 -4.86
N TYR A 51 -4.48 3.28 -5.17
CA TYR A 51 -4.35 2.20 -4.20
C TYR A 51 -3.22 2.46 -3.19
N ILE A 52 -2.06 2.93 -3.64
CA ILE A 52 -0.89 3.21 -2.78
C ILE A 52 -0.96 4.58 -2.07
N VAL A 53 -1.66 5.57 -2.64
CA VAL A 53 -1.74 6.94 -2.10
C VAL A 53 -2.85 7.10 -1.04
N ASN A 54 -3.89 6.25 -1.03
CA ASN A 54 -5.02 6.45 -0.12
C ASN A 54 -4.69 6.22 1.37
N LYS A 55 -4.53 7.36 2.08
CA LYS A 55 -4.78 7.70 3.50
C LYS A 55 -4.33 6.81 4.66
N ILE A 56 -3.73 5.64 4.45
CA ILE A 56 -3.15 4.85 5.57
C ILE A 56 -1.81 5.43 6.05
N PHE A 57 -1.08 6.14 5.20
CA PHE A 57 0.22 6.73 5.53
C PHE A 57 0.18 8.13 6.15
N ALA A 58 -1.02 8.70 6.41
CA ALA A 58 -1.14 10.01 7.05
C ALA A 58 -1.14 9.95 8.59
N VAL A 59 -1.02 8.76 9.19
CA VAL A 59 -1.15 8.52 10.64
C VAL A 59 0.01 7.68 11.22
N ILE A 60 1.09 7.46 10.46
CA ILE A 60 2.38 6.95 10.98
C ILE A 60 3.46 8.00 10.82
#